data_AF-A0A428RH73-F1
#
_entry.id   AF-A0A428RH73-F1
#
_cell.length_a   1.000
_cell.length_b   1.000
_cell.length_c   1.000
_cell.angle_alpha   90.00
_cell.angle_beta   90.00
_cell.angle_gamma   90.00
#
_symmetry.space_group_name_H-M   'P 1'
#
loop_
_entity.id
_entity.type
_entity.pdbx_description
1 polymer ?
#
loop_
_entity_poly.entity_id
_entity_poly.type
_entity_poly.pdbx_seq_one_letter_code
_entity_poly.pdbx_strand_id
1 'polypeptide(L)'
;MEDDAHAMRLICSVIHHRNTNIPDTLTASGVLQIAVEADKYDLSVALKYARAHWLKPKGDEDLTDMAYLMVAAFLFRDMGAFVARSLDLIINYKETYLGLLDDENISQMIPLKTFYLLAERRTRFRAEITALIDGDRQSRLHRLIPLSTLPDVTYTPLQGHAT
;
A
#
# COMPACT_ATOMS: atom_id res chain seq x y z
N MET A 1 21.17 -14.60 -15.55
CA MET A 1 19.76 -15.03 -15.53
C MET A 1 19.36 -15.35 -16.96
N GLU A 2 18.88 -16.58 -17.17
CA GLU A 2 18.33 -17.03 -18.46
C GLU A 2 16.98 -16.33 -18.72
N ASP A 3 16.58 -16.22 -19.99
CA ASP A 3 15.31 -15.58 -20.36
C ASP A 3 14.12 -16.45 -19.97
N ASP A 4 13.07 -15.84 -19.42
CA ASP A 4 11.77 -16.50 -19.33
C ASP A 4 11.11 -16.53 -20.72
N ALA A 5 11.16 -17.70 -21.37
CA ALA A 5 10.60 -17.90 -22.70
C ALA A 5 9.10 -17.63 -22.79
N HIS A 6 8.35 -17.79 -21.68
CA HIS A 6 6.92 -17.49 -21.66
C HIS A 6 6.67 -15.99 -21.60
N ALA A 7 7.37 -15.27 -20.71
CA ALA A 7 7.30 -13.82 -20.59
C ALA A 7 7.72 -13.15 -21.91
N MET A 8 8.83 -13.58 -22.50
CA MET A 8 9.31 -13.07 -23.79
C MET A 8 8.28 -13.31 -24.91
N ARG A 9 7.61 -14.47 -24.93
CA ARG A 9 6.55 -14.74 -25.89
C ARG A 9 5.36 -13.79 -25.75
N LEU A 10 4.97 -13.44 -24.51
CA LEU A 10 3.90 -12.49 -24.26
C LEU A 10 4.30 -11.07 -24.69
N ILE A 11 5.52 -10.65 -24.40
CA ILE A 11 6.10 -9.38 -24.86
C ILE A 11 6.05 -9.29 -26.39
N CYS A 12 6.56 -10.32 -27.09
CA CYS A 12 6.50 -10.38 -28.54
C CYS A 12 5.07 -10.37 -29.07
N SER A 13 4.12 -10.98 -28.35
CA SER A 13 2.71 -10.94 -28.73
C SER A 13 2.14 -9.52 -28.65
N VAL A 14 2.50 -8.73 -27.63
CA VAL A 14 2.14 -7.30 -27.54
C VAL A 14 2.78 -6.51 -28.69
N ILE A 15 4.10 -6.64 -28.89
CA ILE A 15 4.85 -5.87 -29.89
C ILE A 15 4.35 -6.15 -31.31
N HIS A 16 3.98 -7.39 -31.61
CA HIS A 16 3.43 -7.79 -32.92
C HIS A 16 1.91 -7.65 -33.01
N HIS A 17 1.25 -6.99 -32.05
CA HIS A 17 -0.20 -6.77 -32.00
C HIS A 17 -1.04 -8.07 -32.03
N ARG A 18 -0.47 -9.19 -31.60
CA ARG A 18 -1.15 -10.49 -31.47
C ARG A 18 -1.80 -10.62 -30.09
N ASN A 19 -2.58 -9.60 -29.72
CA ASN A 19 -3.15 -9.48 -28.37
C ASN A 19 -4.13 -10.60 -28.03
N THR A 20 -4.69 -11.30 -29.02
CA THR A 20 -5.52 -12.50 -28.85
C THR A 20 -4.77 -13.66 -28.19
N ASN A 21 -3.44 -13.64 -28.19
CA ASN A 21 -2.61 -14.66 -27.57
C ASN A 21 -2.25 -14.33 -26.11
N ILE A 22 -2.64 -13.17 -25.62
CA ILE A 22 -2.38 -12.72 -24.25
C ILE A 22 -3.56 -13.16 -23.38
N PRO A 23 -3.34 -13.85 -22.25
CA PRO A 23 -4.41 -14.17 -21.32
C PRO A 23 -5.12 -12.90 -20.83
N ASP A 24 -6.44 -12.97 -20.66
CA ASP A 24 -7.24 -11.86 -20.13
C ASP A 24 -6.80 -11.44 -18.72
N THR A 25 -6.23 -12.38 -17.95
CA THR A 25 -5.73 -12.15 -16.61
C THR A 25 -4.36 -12.79 -16.41
N LEU A 26 -3.35 -11.98 -16.05
CA LEU A 26 -2.02 -12.45 -15.66
C LEU A 26 -1.87 -12.48 -14.14
N THR A 27 -1.24 -13.50 -13.58
CA THR A 27 -0.89 -13.52 -12.14
C THR A 27 0.16 -12.46 -11.82
N ALA A 28 0.24 -11.99 -10.57
CA ALA A 28 1.22 -10.97 -10.18
C ALA A 28 2.66 -11.41 -10.43
N SER A 29 2.97 -12.68 -10.13
CA SER A 29 4.27 -13.30 -10.47
C SER A 29 4.53 -13.31 -11.98
N GLY A 30 3.53 -13.61 -12.81
CA GLY A 30 3.65 -13.54 -14.27
C GLY A 30 3.91 -12.10 -14.78
N VAL A 31 3.26 -11.11 -14.17
CA VAL A 31 3.51 -9.69 -14.47
C VAL A 31 4.94 -9.30 -14.07
N LEU A 32 5.45 -9.79 -12.94
CA LEU A 32 6.83 -9.57 -12.52
C LEU A 32 7.82 -10.16 -13.53
N GLN A 33 7.65 -11.40 -13.98
CA GLN A 33 8.54 -12.00 -14.98
C GLN A 33 8.55 -11.20 -16.29
N ILE A 34 7.39 -10.72 -16.74
CA ILE A 34 7.32 -9.82 -17.91
C ILE A 34 8.07 -8.50 -17.65
N ALA A 35 7.96 -7.94 -16.44
CA ALA A 35 8.66 -6.71 -16.10
C ALA A 35 10.18 -6.88 -16.07
N VAL A 36 10.66 -8.02 -15.58
CA VAL A 36 12.08 -8.40 -15.58
C VAL A 36 12.63 -8.48 -17.00
N GLU A 37 11.96 -9.20 -17.89
CA GLU A 37 12.35 -9.27 -19.30
C GLU A 37 12.27 -7.89 -19.99
N ALA A 38 11.23 -7.12 -19.67
CA ALA A 38 11.06 -5.78 -20.24
C ALA A 38 12.17 -4.81 -19.82
N ASP A 39 12.63 -4.85 -18.57
CA ASP A 39 13.76 -4.02 -18.12
C ASP A 39 15.08 -4.48 -18.76
N LYS A 40 15.30 -5.81 -18.83
CA LYS A 40 16.48 -6.41 -19.47
C LYS A 40 16.69 -5.95 -20.91
N TYR A 41 15.61 -5.87 -21.68
CA TYR A 41 15.64 -5.52 -23.10
C TYR A 41 15.19 -4.08 -23.41
N ASP A 42 15.03 -3.24 -22.39
CA ASP A 42 14.56 -1.84 -22.48
C ASP A 42 13.23 -1.67 -23.26
N LEU A 43 12.27 -2.55 -23.00
CA LEU A 43 10.97 -2.61 -23.68
C LEU A 43 9.85 -1.86 -22.95
N SER A 44 10.20 -1.12 -21.88
CA SER A 44 9.24 -0.39 -21.04
C SER A 44 8.35 0.57 -21.83
N VAL A 45 8.89 1.24 -22.86
CA VAL A 45 8.14 2.16 -23.72
C VAL A 45 7.17 1.41 -24.62
N ALA A 46 7.60 0.30 -25.23
CA ALA A 46 6.77 -0.52 -26.10
C ALA A 46 5.57 -1.11 -25.34
N LEU A 47 5.75 -1.43 -24.06
CA LEU A 47 4.73 -2.06 -23.22
C LEU A 47 3.87 -1.05 -22.44
N LYS A 48 4.01 0.26 -22.67
CA LYS A 48 3.32 1.32 -21.89
C LYS A 48 1.82 1.09 -21.69
N TYR A 49 1.11 0.66 -22.72
CA TYR A 49 -0.34 0.43 -22.64
C TYR A 49 -0.68 -0.91 -22.00
N ALA A 50 0.10 -1.95 -22.30
CA ALA A 50 -0.12 -3.28 -21.75
C ALA A 50 0.13 -3.30 -20.23
N ARG A 51 1.23 -2.69 -19.77
CA ARG A 51 1.54 -2.60 -18.33
C ARG A 51 0.47 -1.83 -17.54
N ALA A 52 -0.14 -0.80 -18.15
CA ALA A 52 -1.21 -0.04 -17.50
C ALA A 52 -2.45 -0.88 -17.24
N HIS A 53 -2.64 -1.97 -17.98
CA HIS A 53 -3.66 -2.97 -17.72
C HIS A 53 -3.17 -4.01 -16.70
N TRP A 54 -1.96 -4.52 -16.86
CA TRP A 54 -1.40 -5.58 -16.01
C TRP A 54 -1.14 -5.15 -14.56
N LEU A 55 -0.82 -3.88 -14.32
CA LEU A 55 -0.56 -3.33 -12.99
C LEU A 55 -1.84 -2.91 -12.25
N LYS A 56 -3.03 -3.05 -12.86
CA LYS A 56 -4.30 -2.65 -12.20
C LYS A 56 -4.62 -3.59 -11.04
N PRO A 57 -5.21 -3.06 -9.95
CA PRO A 57 -5.67 -3.88 -8.86
C PRO A 57 -6.87 -4.71 -9.34
N LYS A 58 -6.86 -5.99 -8.98
CA LYS A 58 -7.94 -6.94 -9.22
C LYS A 58 -8.80 -7.14 -7.97
N GLY A 59 -8.27 -6.79 -6.80
CA GLY A 59 -8.99 -6.80 -5.53
C GLY A 59 -8.94 -8.13 -4.78
N ASP A 60 -8.38 -9.16 -5.40
CA ASP A 60 -8.12 -10.49 -4.83
C ASP A 60 -6.64 -10.73 -4.54
N GLU A 61 -5.76 -9.74 -4.79
CA GLU A 61 -4.32 -9.88 -4.58
C GLU A 61 -3.97 -10.09 -3.11
N ASP A 62 -3.17 -11.11 -2.84
CA ASP A 62 -2.56 -11.25 -1.53
C ASP A 62 -1.40 -10.23 -1.34
N LEU A 63 -0.85 -10.21 -0.14
CA LEU A 63 0.21 -9.27 0.20
C LEU A 63 1.52 -9.51 -0.59
N THR A 64 1.79 -10.74 -0.99
CA THR A 64 2.95 -11.12 -1.82
C THR A 64 2.74 -10.68 -3.26
N ASP A 65 1.53 -10.87 -3.79
CA ASP A 65 1.12 -10.36 -5.09
C ASP A 65 1.29 -8.84 -5.17
N MET A 66 0.92 -8.11 -4.10
CA MET A 66 1.16 -6.67 -4.05
C MET A 66 2.65 -6.29 -4.09
N ALA A 67 3.52 -7.08 -3.46
CA ALA A 67 4.96 -6.89 -3.53
C ALA A 67 5.50 -7.16 -4.94
N TYR A 68 5.06 -8.24 -5.60
CA TYR A 68 5.40 -8.51 -6.99
C TYR A 68 4.97 -7.39 -7.93
N LEU A 69 3.74 -6.86 -7.77
CA LEU A 69 3.26 -5.74 -8.59
C LEU A 69 4.02 -4.44 -8.30
N MET A 70 4.45 -4.21 -7.06
CA MET A 70 5.32 -3.08 -6.73
C MET A 70 6.67 -3.19 -7.46
N VAL A 71 7.33 -4.36 -7.39
CA VAL A 71 8.60 -4.59 -8.08
C VAL A 71 8.42 -4.47 -9.60
N ALA A 72 7.36 -5.07 -10.15
CA ALA A 72 7.05 -4.96 -11.57
C ALA A 72 6.88 -3.50 -12.01
N ALA A 73 6.17 -2.68 -11.22
CA ALA A 73 6.02 -1.26 -11.51
C ALA A 73 7.37 -0.50 -11.48
N PHE A 74 8.26 -0.85 -10.55
CA PHE A 74 9.62 -0.30 -10.50
C PHE A 74 10.42 -0.65 -11.77
N LEU A 75 10.42 -1.92 -12.18
CA LEU A 75 11.14 -2.40 -13.37
C LEU A 75 10.58 -1.79 -14.67
N PHE A 76 9.26 -1.65 -14.77
CA PHE A 76 8.63 -0.93 -15.88
C PHE A 76 8.88 0.59 -15.87
N ARG A 77 9.52 1.13 -14.82
CA ARG A 77 9.70 2.58 -14.61
C ARG A 77 8.37 3.33 -14.57
N ASP A 78 7.33 2.69 -14.04
CA ASP A 78 6.02 3.29 -13.82
C ASP A 78 5.92 3.82 -12.40
N MET A 79 6.45 5.04 -12.19
CA MET A 79 6.53 5.64 -10.85
C MET A 79 5.15 5.86 -10.21
N GLY A 80 4.12 6.10 -11.03
CA GLY A 80 2.75 6.26 -10.54
C GLY A 80 2.22 4.96 -9.94
N ALA A 81 2.34 3.86 -10.69
CA ALA A 81 1.97 2.54 -10.20
C ALA A 81 2.84 2.10 -9.01
N PHE A 82 4.16 2.36 -9.06
CA PHE A 82 5.07 2.03 -7.97
C PHE A 82 4.65 2.69 -6.66
N VAL A 83 4.40 4.01 -6.67
CA VAL A 83 3.95 4.75 -5.48
C VAL A 83 2.62 4.20 -4.95
N ALA A 84 1.67 3.92 -5.83
CA ALA A 84 0.38 3.35 -5.42
C ALA A 84 0.57 1.99 -4.71
N ARG A 85 1.38 1.09 -5.28
CA ARG A 85 1.63 -0.24 -4.69
C ARG A 85 2.46 -0.20 -3.42
N SER A 86 3.46 0.65 -3.36
CA SER A 86 4.20 0.91 -2.12
C SER A 86 3.29 1.41 -1.01
N LEU A 87 2.32 2.28 -1.33
CA LEU A 87 1.36 2.79 -0.36
C LEU A 87 0.42 1.68 0.14
N ASP A 88 -0.09 0.84 -0.77
CA ASP A 88 -0.91 -0.33 -0.42
C ASP A 88 -0.16 -1.25 0.56
N LEU A 89 1.13 -1.51 0.32
CA LEU A 89 2.01 -2.26 1.22
C LEU A 89 2.24 -1.54 2.56
N ILE A 90 2.37 -0.22 2.58
CA ILE A 90 2.55 0.52 3.84
C ILE A 90 1.30 0.41 4.73
N ILE A 91 0.11 0.50 4.12
CA ILE A 91 -1.17 0.54 4.84
C ILE A 91 -1.62 -0.87 5.25
N ASN A 92 -1.61 -1.82 4.31
CA ASN A 92 -2.28 -3.11 4.48
C ASN A 92 -1.34 -4.24 4.96
N TYR A 93 -0.02 -4.10 4.77
CA TYR A 93 0.93 -5.14 5.15
C TYR A 93 1.18 -5.15 6.67
N LYS A 94 0.62 -6.16 7.34
CA LYS A 94 0.69 -6.30 8.80
C LYS A 94 2.02 -6.87 9.28
N GLU A 95 2.62 -7.76 8.48
CA GLU A 95 3.81 -8.52 8.83
C GLU A 95 5.12 -7.72 8.69
N THR A 96 6.23 -8.34 9.05
CA THR A 96 7.56 -7.78 8.78
C THR A 96 7.90 -7.93 7.30
N TYR A 97 8.60 -6.96 6.71
CA TYR A 97 9.03 -7.06 5.31
C TYR A 97 10.15 -8.11 5.08
N LEU A 98 10.59 -8.82 6.13
CA LEU A 98 11.63 -9.85 6.02
C LEU A 98 11.20 -10.99 5.08
N GLY A 99 9.93 -11.41 5.13
CA GLY A 99 9.44 -12.46 4.22
C GLY A 99 9.50 -12.06 2.74
N LEU A 100 9.45 -10.76 2.43
CA LEU A 100 9.64 -10.26 1.05
C LEU A 100 11.12 -10.18 0.67
N LEU A 101 12.03 -10.13 1.64
CA LEU A 101 13.48 -10.17 1.40
C LEU A 101 13.98 -11.58 1.16
N ASP A 102 13.33 -12.57 1.76
CA ASP A 102 13.62 -13.99 1.53
C ASP A 102 13.23 -14.44 0.10
N ASP A 103 12.37 -13.68 -0.59
CA ASP A 103 12.03 -13.90 -1.99
C ASP A 103 13.10 -13.32 -2.91
N GLU A 104 13.84 -14.20 -3.59
CA GLU A 104 14.90 -13.83 -4.52
C GLU A 104 14.39 -13.00 -5.70
N ASN A 105 13.15 -13.22 -6.16
CA ASN A 105 12.57 -12.46 -7.28
C ASN A 105 12.26 -11.02 -6.90
N ILE A 106 12.14 -10.72 -5.61
CA ILE A 106 11.88 -9.38 -5.09
C ILE A 106 13.21 -8.73 -4.69
N SER A 107 14.00 -9.42 -3.85
CA SER A 107 15.22 -8.89 -3.25
C SER A 107 16.34 -8.57 -4.25
N GLN A 108 16.43 -9.30 -5.37
CA GLN A 108 17.43 -9.05 -6.40
C GLN A 108 17.02 -7.93 -7.38
N MET A 109 15.72 -7.66 -7.52
CA MET A 109 15.18 -6.77 -8.55
C MET A 109 15.04 -5.32 -8.10
N ILE A 110 14.94 -5.08 -6.79
CA ILE A 110 14.87 -3.73 -6.23
C ILE A 110 15.99 -3.48 -5.23
N PRO A 111 16.49 -2.24 -5.11
CA PRO A 111 17.48 -1.91 -4.09
C PRO A 111 16.95 -2.25 -2.69
N LEU A 112 17.78 -2.92 -1.88
CA LEU A 112 17.44 -3.27 -0.49
C LEU A 112 16.98 -2.04 0.33
N LYS A 113 17.53 -0.86 0.01
CA LYS A 113 17.15 0.43 0.60
C LYS A 113 15.64 0.71 0.49
N THR A 114 14.96 0.22 -0.54
CA THR A 114 13.51 0.40 -0.72
C THR A 114 12.72 -0.19 0.45
N PHE A 115 13.07 -1.39 0.93
CA PHE A 115 12.38 -2.01 2.07
C PHE A 115 12.59 -1.25 3.38
N TYR A 116 13.79 -0.72 3.60
CA TYR A 116 14.05 0.14 4.75
C TYR A 116 13.19 1.41 4.71
N LEU A 117 13.06 2.04 3.54
CA LEU A 117 12.21 3.22 3.37
C LEU A 117 10.72 2.89 3.56
N LEU A 118 10.24 1.74 3.08
CA LEU A 118 8.88 1.27 3.33
C LEU A 118 8.64 1.05 4.83
N ALA A 119 9.58 0.40 5.53
CA ALA A 119 9.52 0.16 6.98
C ALA A 119 9.52 1.46 7.79
N GLU A 120 10.38 2.40 7.42
CA GLU A 120 10.44 3.72 8.05
C GLU A 120 9.12 4.48 7.85
N ARG A 121 8.62 4.53 6.59
CA ARG A 121 7.39 5.24 6.26
C ARG A 121 6.18 4.64 6.97
N ARG A 122 6.09 3.31 7.06
CA ARG A 122 5.04 2.62 7.82
C ARG A 122 5.09 2.93 9.30
N THR A 123 6.28 2.90 9.90
CA THR A 123 6.47 3.24 11.32
C THR A 123 6.02 4.66 11.60
N ARG A 124 6.44 5.61 10.76
CA ARG A 124 6.05 7.02 10.87
C ARG A 124 4.54 7.20 10.73
N PHE A 125 3.95 6.58 9.70
CA PHE A 125 2.50 6.64 9.46
C PHE A 125 1.69 6.10 10.64
N ARG A 126 2.10 4.96 11.21
CA ARG A 126 1.44 4.40 12.40
C ARG A 126 1.60 5.31 13.62
N ALA A 127 2.77 5.89 13.84
CA ALA A 127 3.00 6.83 14.95
C ALA A 127 2.14 8.10 14.83
N GLU A 128 2.03 8.66 13.62
CA GLU A 128 1.15 9.81 13.33
C GLU A 128 -0.32 9.47 13.65
N ILE A 129 -0.80 8.30 13.21
CA ILE A 129 -2.16 7.83 13.52
C ILE A 129 -2.36 7.65 15.03
N THR A 130 -1.43 7.01 15.74
CA THR A 130 -1.52 6.83 17.20
C THR A 130 -1.59 8.17 17.92
N ALA A 131 -0.75 9.14 17.54
CA ALA A 131 -0.77 10.48 18.13
C ALA A 131 -2.10 11.21 17.90
N LEU A 132 -2.71 11.07 16.71
CA LEU A 132 -4.02 11.64 16.42
C LEU A 132 -5.13 11.00 17.27
N ILE A 133 -5.10 9.67 17.42
CA ILE A 133 -6.07 8.94 18.24
C ILE A 133 -5.95 9.34 19.72
N ASP A 134 -4.72 9.44 20.24
CA ASP A 134 -4.48 9.83 21.63
C ASP A 134 -4.86 11.30 21.89
N GLY A 135 -4.57 12.20 20.94
CA GLY A 135 -4.96 13.60 21.01
C GLY A 135 -6.49 13.81 21.02
N ASP A 136 -7.24 13.07 20.19
CA ASP A 136 -8.70 13.10 20.21
C ASP A 136 -9.26 12.55 21.53
N ARG A 137 -8.68 11.45 22.04
CA ARG A 137 -9.08 10.85 23.33
C ARG A 137 -8.91 11.85 24.48
N GLN A 138 -7.78 12.54 24.55
CA GLN A 138 -7.51 13.54 25.59
C GLN A 138 -8.45 14.75 25.46
N SER A 139 -8.74 15.20 24.24
CA SER A 139 -9.67 16.30 23.97
C SER A 139 -11.12 15.99 24.38
N ARG A 140 -11.55 14.73 24.28
CA ARG A 140 -12.87 14.28 24.75
C ARG A 140 -12.94 14.17 26.28
N LEU A 141 -11.87 13.71 26.93
CA LEU A 141 -11.80 13.63 28.39
C LEU A 141 -11.83 15.03 29.04
N HIS A 142 -11.16 16.03 28.45
CA HIS A 142 -11.22 17.42 28.94
C HIS A 142 -12.60 18.09 28.75
N ARG A 143 -13.45 17.61 27.83
CA ARG A 143 -14.84 18.10 27.69
C ARG A 143 -15.81 17.47 28.70
N LEU A 144 -15.41 16.38 29.36
CA LEU A 144 -16.15 15.78 30.46
C LEU A 144 -15.64 16.38 31.78
N ILE A 145 -16.00 17.63 32.05
CA ILE A 145 -15.85 18.21 33.40
C ILE A 145 -16.77 17.39 34.34
N PRO A 146 -16.28 16.91 35.51
CA PRO A 146 -17.13 16.19 36.44
C PRO A 146 -18.24 17.11 36.97
N LEU A 147 -19.45 16.56 37.08
CA LEU A 147 -20.66 17.23 37.59
C LEU A 147 -20.53 17.77 39.03
N SER A 148 -19.36 17.62 39.66
CA SER A 148 -19.05 18.04 41.04
C SER A 148 -18.63 19.50 41.18
N THR A 149 -18.74 20.32 40.14
CA THR A 149 -18.41 21.76 40.16
C THR A 149 -19.63 22.68 40.00
N LEU A 150 -20.85 22.12 40.03
CA LEU A 150 -22.04 22.96 40.20
C LEU A 150 -22.05 23.52 41.62
N PRO A 151 -22.16 24.85 41.80
CA PRO A 151 -22.31 25.43 43.13
C PRO A 151 -23.58 24.87 43.78
N ASP A 152 -23.46 24.40 45.02
CA ASP A 152 -24.59 23.97 45.84
C ASP A 152 -25.58 25.14 45.94
N VAL A 153 -26.69 25.03 45.22
CA VAL A 153 -27.82 25.96 45.35
C VAL A 153 -28.47 25.64 46.67
N THR A 154 -28.01 26.31 47.72
CA THR A 154 -28.65 26.28 49.03
C THR A 154 -30.03 26.94 48.91
N TYR A 155 -31.06 26.10 48.84
CA TYR A 155 -32.44 26.51 48.97
C TYR A 155 -32.65 27.10 50.38
N THR A 156 -32.81 28.42 50.45
CA THR A 156 -33.33 29.09 51.65
C THR A 156 -34.86 28.97 51.65
N PRO A 157 -35.49 28.38 52.68
CA PRO A 157 -36.95 28.32 52.74
C PRO A 157 -37.50 29.71 53.02
N LEU A 158 -38.43 30.16 52.18
CA LEU A 158 -39.23 31.36 52.43
C LEU A 158 -40.01 31.18 53.73
N GLN A 159 -39.67 31.97 54.75
CA GLN A 159 -40.50 32.13 55.95
C GLN A 159 -41.81 32.81 55.55
N GLY A 160 -42.87 32.01 55.40
CA GLY A 160 -44.25 32.49 55.34
C GLY A 160 -44.70 32.95 56.72
N HIS A 161 -45.00 34.24 56.84
CA HIS A 161 -45.55 34.90 58.01
C HIS A 161 -46.93 34.35 58.41
N ALA A 162 -47.14 34.31 59.72
CA ALA A 162 -48.44 34.16 60.37
C ALA A 162 -49.36 35.34 60.05
N THR A 163 -50.64 35.03 59.79
CA THR A 163 -51.84 35.58 60.45
C THR A 163 -53.06 34.83 59.95
#